data_AF-A0A955SX96-F1
#
_entry.id   AF-A0A955SX96-F1
#
_cell.length_a   1.000
_cell.length_b   1.000
_cell.length_c   1.000
_cell.angle_alpha   90.00
_cell.angle_beta   90.00
_cell.angle_gamma   90.00
#
_symmetry.space_group_name_H-M   'P 1'
#
loop_
_entity.id
_entity.type
_entity.pdbx_description
1 polymer ?
#
loop_
_entity_poly.entity_id
_entity_poly.type
_entity_poly.pdbx_seq_one_letter_code
_entity_poly.pdbx_strand_id
1 'polypeptide(L)'
;MNSFWAMSLIIALVGSGQAMAKDKGEGKIPIAGVAKGEFSINPGQSIDESLSSGDDQFDDDTYYDQYNLSWPGGDLSITMDSADFDEYLIVFEPPGYPDGNRVDVDSQTGTPAEVYQRSNAPQGSYTIWANSYEPSTGNYRISVSQSDAPTLTPTPTSTPTECPTPSAPSNPSPADGSVAIPTDVNLSWSAKSIPKVIYGTDDRMEVYELQNPDLLAAADATMLIVGLSYLNDNQDGTYTIDNESFTDYIERRDGSPLCPDEPYRLQPVPGNCTGFLVGDDLVVTAGHCMEGSGDCGSNAFVFGFDMIDANTPRLTIDSSEIYYCTEIIDRAQSGTGP
;
A
#
# COMPACT_ATOMS: atom_id res chain seq x y z
N MET A 1 2.98 -27.75 -13.46
CA MET A 1 4.23 -26.98 -13.37
C MET A 1 3.78 -25.53 -13.29
N ASN A 2 3.81 -24.86 -12.14
CA ASN A 2 5.04 -24.77 -11.37
C ASN A 2 5.41 -23.45 -10.67
N SER A 3 4.58 -22.42 -10.49
CA SER A 3 5.12 -21.22 -9.80
C SER A 3 4.04 -20.25 -9.30
N PHE A 4 3.75 -20.37 -8.01
CA PHE A 4 3.12 -19.37 -7.14
C PHE A 4 4.23 -18.50 -6.50
N TRP A 5 3.85 -17.26 -6.14
CA TRP A 5 4.54 -16.23 -5.33
C TRP A 5 5.62 -15.37 -5.98
N ALA A 6 5.39 -14.05 -5.93
CA ALA A 6 6.36 -13.12 -5.36
C ALA A 6 5.64 -11.83 -4.90
N MET A 7 5.30 -11.78 -3.60
CA MET A 7 5.41 -10.54 -2.83
C MET A 7 6.72 -9.84 -3.24
N SER A 8 6.75 -8.51 -3.27
CA SER A 8 8.04 -7.80 -3.26
C SER A 8 8.68 -7.97 -1.89
N LEU A 9 9.26 -9.16 -1.74
CA LEU A 9 9.82 -9.74 -0.54
C LEU A 9 11.32 -9.73 -0.76
N ILE A 10 12.06 -9.04 0.10
CA ILE A 10 13.48 -9.32 0.22
C ILE A 10 13.65 -10.35 1.29
N ILE A 11 13.98 -11.56 0.85
CA ILE A 11 14.39 -12.63 1.74
C ILE A 11 15.88 -12.38 2.00
N ALA A 12 16.23 -11.84 3.16
CA ALA A 12 17.63 -11.71 3.56
C ALA A 12 17.97 -12.79 4.59
N LEU A 13 19.10 -13.47 4.38
CA LEU A 13 19.67 -14.33 5.40
C LEU A 13 20.38 -13.43 6.41
N VAL A 14 19.97 -13.48 7.66
CA VAL A 14 20.56 -12.65 8.72
C VAL A 14 21.33 -13.58 9.66
N GLY A 15 22.64 -13.35 9.75
CA GLY A 15 23.54 -14.18 10.54
C GLY A 15 24.02 -13.42 11.77
N SER A 16 24.00 -14.08 12.93
CA SER A 16 24.78 -13.63 14.08
C SER A 16 26.22 -14.15 13.94
N GLY A 17 27.18 -13.40 14.48
CA GLY A 17 28.60 -13.78 14.49
C GLY A 17 28.92 -15.09 15.23
N GLN A 18 27.95 -15.78 15.83
CA GLN A 18 28.06 -17.16 16.31
C GLN A 18 26.72 -17.89 16.17
N ALA A 19 26.75 -19.03 15.47
CA ALA A 19 25.63 -19.95 15.29
C ALA A 19 24.84 -20.20 16.58
N MET A 20 23.53 -20.49 16.47
CA MET A 20 22.84 -21.67 17.03
C MET A 20 21.32 -21.61 16.79
N ALA A 21 20.78 -22.79 16.48
CA ALA A 21 19.41 -23.10 16.05
C ALA A 21 18.30 -22.82 17.10
N LYS A 22 17.09 -22.50 16.60
CA LYS A 22 15.82 -22.75 17.30
C LYS A 22 14.92 -23.61 16.41
N ASP A 23 14.96 -24.92 16.62
CA ASP A 23 14.01 -25.87 16.03
C ASP A 23 12.58 -25.57 16.52
N LYS A 24 11.70 -25.12 15.62
CA LYS A 24 10.24 -25.16 15.81
C LYS A 24 9.57 -25.68 14.55
N GLY A 25 9.33 -27.00 14.52
CA GLY A 25 8.10 -27.62 14.02
C GLY A 25 7.79 -27.41 12.54
N GLU A 26 8.14 -28.40 11.74
CA GLU A 26 7.86 -28.50 10.30
C GLU A 26 6.40 -28.17 9.92
N GLY A 27 6.20 -27.06 9.22
CA GLY A 27 5.02 -26.76 8.41
C GLY A 27 5.46 -26.43 6.98
N LYS A 28 5.60 -27.46 6.13
CA LYS A 28 6.01 -27.30 4.73
C LYS A 28 4.84 -26.75 3.90
N ILE A 29 4.99 -25.57 3.29
CA ILE A 29 4.10 -25.11 2.21
C ILE A 29 4.54 -25.80 0.91
N PRO A 30 3.65 -26.57 0.23
CA PRO A 30 3.97 -27.14 -1.07
C PRO A 30 3.77 -26.10 -2.17
N ILE A 31 4.81 -25.87 -2.95
CA ILE A 31 4.72 -25.19 -4.24
C ILE A 31 4.06 -26.16 -5.25
N ALA A 32 2.79 -25.95 -5.64
CA ALA A 32 2.22 -26.34 -6.97
C ALA A 32 0.73 -26.10 -7.29
N GLY A 33 0.42 -25.29 -8.32
CA GLY A 33 -0.88 -25.30 -9.02
C GLY A 33 -0.99 -24.21 -10.10
N VAL A 34 -1.76 -24.43 -11.17
CA VAL A 34 -2.12 -23.43 -12.19
C VAL A 34 -3.40 -22.74 -11.71
N ALA A 35 -3.43 -21.40 -11.68
CA ALA A 35 -4.52 -20.58 -11.14
C ALA A 35 -5.86 -20.80 -11.87
N LYS A 36 -6.96 -20.79 -11.09
CA LYS A 36 -8.33 -20.55 -11.55
C LYS A 36 -8.58 -19.04 -11.36
N GLY A 37 -9.10 -18.35 -12.37
CA GLY A 37 -9.38 -16.91 -12.27
C GLY A 37 -8.51 -16.01 -13.18
N GLU A 38 -7.71 -16.56 -14.09
CA GLU A 38 -7.01 -15.76 -15.12
C GLU A 38 -7.83 -15.64 -16.41
N PHE A 39 -8.22 -14.41 -16.74
CA PHE A 39 -9.00 -14.05 -17.91
C PHE A 39 -8.22 -13.10 -18.84
N SER A 40 -8.66 -12.99 -20.09
CA SER A 40 -8.18 -11.97 -21.03
C SER A 40 -9.34 -11.06 -21.42
N ILE A 41 -9.12 -9.75 -21.40
CA ILE A 41 -10.12 -8.74 -21.76
C ILE A 41 -9.52 -7.76 -22.77
N ASN A 42 -10.31 -7.35 -23.77
CA ASN A 42 -9.88 -6.45 -24.84
C ASN A 42 -10.58 -5.08 -24.72
N PRO A 43 -10.02 -4.02 -25.33
CA PRO A 43 -10.67 -2.72 -25.41
C PRO A 43 -12.10 -2.80 -25.93
N GLY A 44 -13.04 -2.17 -25.22
CA GLY A 44 -14.47 -2.14 -25.55
C GLY A 44 -15.27 -3.36 -25.08
N GLN A 45 -14.65 -4.29 -24.33
CA GLN A 45 -15.34 -5.46 -23.78
C GLN A 45 -15.87 -5.21 -22.37
N SER A 46 -16.97 -5.88 -22.07
CA SER A 46 -17.49 -6.09 -20.72
C SER A 46 -17.64 -7.59 -20.50
N ILE A 47 -17.28 -8.06 -19.30
CA ILE A 47 -17.35 -9.46 -18.89
C ILE A 47 -18.11 -9.49 -17.56
N ASP A 48 -19.06 -10.43 -17.45
CA ASP A 48 -19.78 -10.75 -16.22
C ASP A 48 -19.13 -11.99 -15.60
N GLU A 49 -18.68 -11.91 -14.36
CA GLU A 49 -18.07 -13.01 -13.60
C GLU A 49 -18.53 -13.00 -12.13
N SER A 50 -18.02 -13.92 -11.33
CA SER A 50 -18.29 -13.98 -9.90
C SER A 50 -17.05 -14.28 -9.08
N LEU A 51 -16.82 -13.51 -8.02
CA LEU A 51 -15.89 -13.88 -6.96
C LEU A 51 -16.49 -15.03 -6.17
N SER A 52 -15.74 -16.11 -6.05
CA SER A 52 -16.15 -17.36 -5.44
C SER A 52 -15.05 -17.90 -4.52
N SER A 53 -15.42 -18.77 -3.59
CA SER A 53 -14.46 -19.39 -2.66
C SER A 53 -13.46 -20.36 -3.32
N GLY A 54 -13.49 -20.47 -4.65
CA GLY A 54 -12.59 -21.30 -5.44
C GLY A 54 -11.60 -20.50 -6.27
N ASP A 55 -11.64 -19.17 -6.17
CA ASP A 55 -10.73 -18.25 -6.85
C ASP A 55 -9.49 -17.99 -5.98
N ASP A 56 -8.52 -17.30 -6.56
CA ASP A 56 -7.31 -16.97 -5.82
C ASP A 56 -7.64 -16.01 -4.67
N GLN A 57 -6.93 -16.17 -3.55
CA GLN A 57 -7.25 -15.48 -2.29
C GLN A 57 -6.03 -14.69 -1.82
N PHE A 58 -6.24 -13.48 -1.32
CA PHE A 58 -5.24 -12.70 -0.60
C PHE A 58 -5.10 -13.16 0.86
N ASP A 59 -4.05 -12.70 1.53
CA ASP A 59 -3.77 -13.04 2.93
C ASP A 59 -4.79 -12.45 3.93
N ASP A 60 -5.64 -11.53 3.46
CA ASP A 60 -6.77 -10.93 4.20
C ASP A 60 -8.09 -11.70 4.02
N ASP A 61 -8.02 -12.90 3.45
CA ASP A 61 -9.13 -13.78 3.10
C ASP A 61 -10.06 -13.28 1.97
N THR A 62 -9.74 -12.17 1.28
CA THR A 62 -10.51 -11.70 0.12
C THR A 62 -10.17 -12.49 -1.14
N TYR A 63 -11.16 -12.70 -2.02
CA TYR A 63 -11.00 -13.46 -3.26
C TYR A 63 -10.88 -12.52 -4.45
N TYR A 64 -10.00 -12.83 -5.41
CA TYR A 64 -9.84 -11.99 -6.60
C TYR A 64 -9.75 -12.79 -7.90
N ASP A 65 -10.17 -12.14 -8.98
CA ASP A 65 -9.98 -12.58 -10.35
C ASP A 65 -8.99 -11.67 -11.07
N GLN A 66 -8.14 -12.27 -11.91
CA GLN A 66 -7.12 -11.56 -12.70
C GLN A 66 -7.51 -11.45 -14.17
N TYR A 67 -7.46 -10.24 -14.73
CA TYR A 67 -7.64 -9.99 -16.16
C TYR A 67 -6.38 -9.41 -16.79
N ASN A 68 -5.98 -9.97 -17.94
CA ASN A 68 -4.91 -9.43 -18.77
C ASN A 68 -5.50 -8.60 -19.93
N LEU A 69 -5.07 -7.35 -20.05
CA LEU A 69 -5.51 -6.39 -21.06
C LEU A 69 -4.33 -5.92 -21.91
N SER A 70 -4.39 -6.13 -23.23
CA SER A 70 -3.46 -5.49 -24.18
C SER A 70 -4.03 -4.16 -24.66
N TRP A 71 -3.47 -3.04 -24.22
CA TRP A 71 -3.94 -1.70 -24.56
C TRP A 71 -3.17 -1.11 -25.76
N PRO A 72 -3.85 -0.55 -26.77
CA PRO A 72 -3.20 0.08 -27.93
C PRO A 72 -2.64 1.49 -27.65
N GLY A 73 -2.92 2.05 -26.47
CA GLY A 73 -2.60 3.42 -26.11
C GLY A 73 -3.77 4.40 -26.32
N GLY A 74 -3.71 5.54 -25.65
CA GLY A 74 -4.81 6.51 -25.57
C GLY A 74 -5.56 6.43 -24.24
N ASP A 75 -6.65 7.18 -24.13
CA ASP A 75 -7.40 7.30 -22.87
C ASP A 75 -8.07 5.97 -22.48
N LEU A 76 -7.77 5.49 -21.27
CA LEU A 76 -8.22 4.20 -20.73
C LEU A 76 -9.20 4.40 -19.57
N SER A 77 -10.31 3.68 -19.58
CA SER A 77 -11.21 3.52 -18.44
C SER A 77 -11.44 2.03 -18.17
N ILE A 78 -11.28 1.63 -16.92
CA ILE A 78 -11.60 0.29 -16.42
C ILE A 78 -12.62 0.46 -15.30
N THR A 79 -13.72 -0.27 -15.38
CA THR A 79 -14.80 -0.20 -14.40
C THR A 79 -15.12 -1.58 -13.84
N MET A 80 -15.27 -1.67 -12.52
CA MET A 80 -15.79 -2.84 -11.82
C MET A 80 -17.07 -2.44 -11.08
N ASP A 81 -18.16 -3.16 -11.33
CA ASP A 81 -19.49 -2.89 -10.77
C ASP A 81 -20.07 -4.17 -10.17
N SER A 82 -20.46 -4.14 -8.90
CA SER A 82 -21.03 -5.24 -8.13
C SER A 82 -22.17 -4.72 -7.26
N ALA A 83 -23.27 -5.46 -7.23
CA ALA A 83 -24.35 -5.21 -6.27
C ALA A 83 -24.24 -6.13 -5.04
N ASP A 84 -23.34 -7.12 -5.08
CA ASP A 84 -23.26 -8.20 -4.11
C ASP A 84 -22.20 -7.95 -3.02
N PHE A 85 -21.22 -7.07 -3.29
CA PHE A 85 -20.14 -6.71 -2.38
C PHE A 85 -19.57 -5.33 -2.68
N ASP A 86 -18.80 -4.77 -1.74
CA ASP A 86 -18.06 -3.52 -1.91
C ASP A 86 -16.79 -3.77 -2.72
N GLU A 87 -16.65 -3.13 -3.86
CA GLU A 87 -15.64 -3.46 -4.86
C GLU A 87 -14.25 -2.89 -4.51
N TYR A 88 -13.21 -3.66 -4.80
CA TYR A 88 -11.83 -3.21 -4.66
C TYR A 88 -11.07 -3.56 -5.94
N LEU A 89 -10.72 -2.54 -6.73
CA LEU A 89 -10.11 -2.73 -8.05
C LEU A 89 -8.62 -2.39 -8.02
N ILE A 90 -7.78 -3.29 -8.53
CA ILE A 90 -6.33 -3.05 -8.61
C ILE A 90 -5.90 -3.13 -10.06
N VAL A 91 -5.28 -2.07 -10.58
CA VAL A 91 -4.79 -2.01 -11.96
C VAL A 91 -3.27 -1.91 -11.98
N PHE A 92 -2.63 -2.87 -12.64
CA PHE A 92 -1.21 -2.86 -12.96
C PHE A 92 -1.00 -2.34 -14.38
N GLU A 93 -0.22 -1.29 -14.52
CA GLU A 93 0.07 -0.59 -15.75
C GLU A 93 1.36 -1.11 -16.42
N PRO A 94 1.58 -0.84 -17.72
CA PRO A 94 2.81 -1.17 -18.40
C PRO A 94 4.03 -0.51 -17.73
N PRO A 95 5.22 -1.13 -17.82
CA PRO A 95 6.46 -0.54 -17.31
C PRO A 95 6.75 0.82 -17.98
N GLY A 96 7.14 1.83 -17.19
CA GLY A 96 7.52 3.15 -17.71
C GLY A 96 6.99 4.35 -16.93
N TYR A 97 6.21 4.12 -15.87
CA TYR A 97 5.69 5.18 -15.02
C TYR A 97 6.62 5.51 -13.84
N PRO A 98 6.78 6.80 -13.50
CA PRO A 98 7.69 7.24 -12.45
C PRO A 98 7.27 6.84 -11.03
N ASP A 99 5.98 6.55 -10.80
CA ASP A 99 5.41 6.37 -9.45
C ASP A 99 5.00 4.90 -9.16
N GLY A 100 5.55 3.95 -9.92
CA GLY A 100 5.10 2.55 -9.89
C GLY A 100 4.00 2.28 -10.91
N ASN A 101 3.62 1.02 -11.06
CA ASN A 101 2.61 0.60 -12.02
C ASN A 101 1.35 0.02 -11.38
N ARG A 102 1.25 -0.08 -10.06
CA ARG A 102 0.02 -0.53 -9.38
C ARG A 102 -0.82 0.68 -8.98
N VAL A 103 -2.11 0.62 -9.26
CA VAL A 103 -3.11 1.61 -8.87
C VAL A 103 -4.26 0.89 -8.21
N ASP A 104 -4.37 1.07 -6.89
CA ASP A 104 -5.52 0.62 -6.11
C ASP A 104 -6.64 1.67 -6.22
N VAL A 105 -7.82 1.22 -6.62
CA VAL A 105 -9.01 2.02 -6.87
C VAL A 105 -10.10 1.51 -5.94
N ASP A 106 -10.32 2.29 -4.89
CA ASP A 106 -11.27 2.07 -3.81
C ASP A 106 -11.93 3.42 -3.53
N SER A 107 -13.06 3.65 -4.20
CA SER A 107 -13.94 4.79 -3.99
C SER A 107 -14.78 4.56 -2.75
N GLN A 108 -15.58 5.55 -2.36
CA GLN A 108 -16.22 5.54 -1.04
C GLN A 108 -17.18 4.35 -0.88
N THR A 109 -17.00 3.56 0.19
CA THR A 109 -17.88 2.43 0.58
C THR A 109 -19.36 2.74 0.35
N GLY A 110 -20.01 1.91 -0.48
CA GLY A 110 -21.45 1.99 -0.77
C GLY A 110 -21.83 2.84 -2.00
N THR A 111 -21.46 2.34 -3.19
CA THR A 111 -21.83 2.79 -4.56
C THR A 111 -21.47 4.24 -4.91
N PRO A 112 -20.81 4.49 -6.05
CA PRO A 112 -20.90 3.71 -7.31
C PRO A 112 -19.65 2.88 -7.65
N ALA A 113 -19.78 2.05 -8.70
CA ALA A 113 -18.73 1.25 -9.34
C ALA A 113 -17.33 1.86 -9.27
N GLU A 114 -16.32 1.01 -9.05
CA GLU A 114 -14.92 1.42 -9.08
C GLU A 114 -14.48 1.77 -10.49
N VAL A 115 -13.96 2.98 -10.67
CA VAL A 115 -13.54 3.47 -11.98
C VAL A 115 -12.09 3.91 -11.95
N TYR A 116 -11.22 3.10 -12.55
CA TYR A 116 -9.89 3.51 -12.92
C TYR A 116 -9.96 4.31 -14.22
N GLN A 117 -9.42 5.54 -14.24
CA GLN A 117 -9.27 6.34 -15.46
C GLN A 117 -7.84 6.84 -15.62
N ARG A 118 -7.34 6.76 -16.85
CA ARG A 118 -6.06 7.35 -17.22
C ARG A 118 -6.08 7.97 -18.60
N SER A 119 -5.83 9.28 -18.65
CA SER A 119 -5.63 10.00 -19.91
C SER A 119 -4.26 9.67 -20.52
N ASN A 120 -4.21 9.51 -21.83
CA ASN A 120 -3.00 9.16 -22.59
C ASN A 120 -2.27 7.92 -22.04
N ALA A 121 -3.02 6.88 -21.67
CA ALA A 121 -2.42 5.62 -21.24
C ALA A 121 -1.52 5.07 -22.37
N PRO A 122 -0.27 4.65 -22.11
CA PRO A 122 0.66 4.12 -23.08
C PRO A 122 0.14 2.79 -23.62
N GLN A 123 0.57 2.48 -24.84
CA GLN A 123 0.42 1.14 -25.37
C GLN A 123 1.17 0.16 -24.47
N GLY A 124 0.54 -0.96 -24.11
CA GLY A 124 1.18 -2.01 -23.34
C GLY A 124 0.21 -2.99 -22.71
N SER A 125 0.76 -3.92 -21.92
CA SER A 125 -0.04 -4.89 -21.17
C SER A 125 -0.39 -4.32 -19.80
N TYR A 126 -1.66 -4.40 -19.46
CA TYR A 126 -2.22 -4.11 -18.15
C TYR A 126 -2.70 -5.40 -17.50
N THR A 127 -2.55 -5.52 -16.19
CA THR A 127 -3.15 -6.60 -15.39
C THR A 127 -4.17 -5.97 -14.46
N ILE A 128 -5.32 -6.58 -14.28
CA ILE A 128 -6.42 -6.04 -13.47
C ILE A 128 -6.81 -7.11 -12.47
N TRP A 129 -6.85 -6.78 -11.18
CA TRP A 129 -7.41 -7.65 -10.15
C TRP A 129 -8.75 -7.07 -9.69
N ALA A 130 -9.81 -7.84 -9.91
CA ALA A 130 -11.14 -7.57 -9.40
C ALA A 130 -11.26 -8.26 -8.04
N ASN A 131 -11.43 -7.50 -6.96
CA ASN A 131 -11.49 -8.00 -5.58
C ASN A 131 -12.69 -7.37 -4.82
N SER A 132 -12.96 -7.86 -3.62
CA SER A 132 -13.88 -7.23 -2.66
C SER A 132 -13.12 -6.58 -1.50
N TYR A 133 -13.67 -5.51 -0.92
CA TYR A 133 -13.05 -4.78 0.20
C TYR A 133 -12.92 -5.62 1.48
N GLU A 134 -13.95 -6.40 1.79
CA GLU A 134 -13.95 -7.42 2.86
C GLU A 134 -14.14 -8.81 2.24
N PRO A 135 -13.80 -9.91 2.95
CA PRO A 135 -13.99 -11.27 2.45
C PRO A 135 -15.45 -11.54 2.05
N SER A 136 -15.71 -11.47 0.75
CA SER A 136 -17.04 -11.59 0.17
C SER A 136 -16.99 -12.31 -1.17
N THR A 137 -18.14 -12.84 -1.57
CA THR A 137 -18.33 -13.55 -2.84
C THR A 137 -19.59 -13.03 -3.49
N GLY A 138 -19.62 -12.90 -4.80
CA GLY A 138 -20.76 -12.35 -5.51
C GLY A 138 -20.46 -12.10 -6.98
N ASN A 139 -21.49 -11.72 -7.71
CA ASN A 139 -21.37 -11.42 -9.15
C ASN A 139 -20.91 -9.98 -9.34
N TYR A 140 -20.06 -9.76 -10.32
CA TYR A 140 -19.63 -8.44 -10.73
C TYR A 140 -19.50 -8.36 -12.24
N ARG A 141 -19.43 -7.13 -12.75
CA ARG A 141 -19.12 -6.83 -14.14
C ARG A 141 -17.84 -6.02 -14.20
N ILE A 142 -16.90 -6.48 -15.02
CA ILE A 142 -15.72 -5.70 -15.40
C ILE A 142 -15.88 -5.17 -16.83
N SER A 143 -15.53 -3.91 -17.05
CA SER A 143 -15.63 -3.25 -18.36
C SER A 143 -14.38 -2.45 -18.68
N VAL A 144 -13.89 -2.54 -19.92
CA VAL A 144 -12.77 -1.75 -20.43
C VAL A 144 -13.25 -0.90 -21.59
N SER A 145 -13.09 0.41 -21.50
CA SER A 145 -13.45 1.33 -22.57
C SER A 145 -12.31 2.31 -22.87
N GLN A 146 -12.29 2.79 -24.11
CA GLN A 146 -11.50 3.96 -24.46
C GLN A 146 -12.29 5.17 -23.96
N SER A 147 -11.77 5.88 -22.96
CA SER A 147 -12.46 7.06 -22.44
C SER A 147 -12.34 8.17 -23.47
N ASP A 148 -13.38 8.50 -24.20
CA ASP A 148 -13.39 9.77 -24.93
C ASP A 148 -13.40 10.91 -23.90
N ALA A 149 -12.24 11.46 -23.54
CA ALA A 149 -12.21 12.69 -22.77
C ALA A 149 -13.00 13.76 -23.55
N PRO A 150 -14.00 14.44 -22.95
CA PRO A 150 -14.71 15.50 -23.64
C PRO A 150 -13.69 16.55 -24.05
N THR A 151 -13.54 16.76 -25.35
CA THR A 151 -12.64 17.75 -25.92
C THR A 151 -13.06 19.13 -25.42
N LEU A 152 -12.36 19.68 -24.43
CA LEU A 152 -12.55 21.06 -24.02
C LEU A 152 -12.18 21.95 -25.20
N THR A 153 -13.21 22.46 -25.88
CA THR A 153 -13.04 23.46 -26.92
C THR A 153 -12.57 24.74 -26.22
N PRO A 154 -11.46 25.37 -26.64
CA PRO A 154 -11.04 26.62 -26.02
C PRO A 154 -12.08 27.71 -26.33
N THR A 155 -12.90 28.05 -25.35
CA THR A 155 -13.80 29.22 -25.41
C THR A 155 -12.94 30.49 -25.35
N PRO A 156 -13.20 31.49 -26.23
CA PRO A 156 -12.37 32.68 -26.32
C PRO A 156 -12.39 33.50 -25.01
N THR A 157 -11.23 34.03 -24.66
CA THR A 157 -11.00 34.98 -23.56
C THR A 157 -12.01 36.13 -23.58
N SER A 158 -12.89 36.18 -22.58
CA SER A 158 -13.67 37.37 -22.26
C SER A 158 -13.12 38.03 -20.99
N THR A 159 -12.92 39.34 -21.11
CA THR A 159 -12.40 40.27 -20.11
C THR A 159 -13.23 40.23 -18.81
N PRO A 160 -12.62 40.36 -17.62
CA PRO A 160 -13.32 40.23 -16.35
C PRO A 160 -14.35 41.35 -16.17
N THR A 161 -15.62 40.96 -15.96
CA THR A 161 -16.66 41.84 -15.40
C THR A 161 -16.95 41.37 -13.98
N GLU A 162 -17.00 42.30 -13.04
CA GLU A 162 -17.21 42.03 -11.61
C GLU A 162 -18.44 41.17 -11.33
N CYS A 163 -18.29 40.31 -10.33
CA CYS A 163 -19.28 39.34 -9.86
C CYS A 163 -20.40 40.06 -9.08
N PRO A 164 -21.67 40.05 -9.52
CA PRO A 164 -22.77 40.46 -8.66
C PRO A 164 -23.10 39.32 -7.68
N THR A 165 -23.27 39.68 -6.41
CA THR A 165 -23.71 38.76 -5.35
C THR A 165 -25.07 38.14 -5.69
N PRO A 166 -25.20 36.80 -5.76
CA PRO A 166 -26.48 36.16 -6.03
C PRO A 166 -27.43 36.33 -4.84
N SER A 167 -28.69 36.60 -5.12
CA SER A 167 -29.76 36.62 -4.11
C SER A 167 -30.15 35.19 -3.71
N ALA A 168 -30.52 35.01 -2.44
CA ALA A 168 -30.97 33.73 -1.90
C ALA A 168 -32.12 33.12 -2.73
N PRO A 169 -32.08 31.82 -3.06
CA PRO A 169 -33.08 31.21 -3.93
C PRO A 169 -34.43 31.10 -3.22
N SER A 170 -35.45 31.78 -3.75
CA SER A 170 -36.82 31.32 -3.58
C SER A 170 -37.05 30.18 -4.56
N ASN A 171 -37.42 29.01 -4.01
CA ASN A 171 -37.86 27.78 -4.68
C ASN A 171 -38.29 27.92 -6.15
N PRO A 172 -37.87 27.02 -7.06
CA PRO A 172 -38.65 26.81 -8.26
C PRO A 172 -38.89 25.32 -8.55
N SER A 173 -40.16 24.93 -8.50
CA SER A 173 -40.66 24.03 -9.54
C SER A 173 -40.96 24.90 -10.78
N PRO A 174 -40.65 24.47 -12.02
CA PRO A 174 -40.85 25.29 -13.22
C PRO A 174 -42.33 25.59 -13.48
N ALA A 175 -42.65 26.78 -13.96
CA ALA A 175 -44.01 27.19 -14.28
C ALA A 175 -44.60 26.55 -15.57
N ASP A 176 -43.80 25.81 -16.33
CA ASP A 176 -44.19 25.22 -17.62
C ASP A 176 -44.33 23.70 -17.63
N GLY A 177 -44.07 23.02 -16.50
CA GLY A 177 -44.24 21.57 -16.37
C GLY A 177 -43.28 20.73 -17.24
N SER A 178 -42.14 21.27 -17.67
CA SER A 178 -41.13 20.51 -18.41
C SER A 178 -40.45 19.45 -17.53
N VAL A 179 -40.37 18.20 -18.01
CA VAL A 179 -39.81 17.04 -17.29
C VAL A 179 -38.47 16.55 -17.89
N ALA A 180 -37.73 17.44 -18.55
CA ALA A 180 -36.44 17.10 -19.15
C ALA A 180 -35.50 18.32 -19.10
N ILE A 181 -34.89 18.55 -17.93
CA ILE A 181 -33.69 19.37 -17.79
C ILE A 181 -32.51 18.38 -17.69
N PRO A 182 -31.39 18.57 -18.41
CA PRO A 182 -30.19 17.75 -18.24
C PRO A 182 -29.71 17.81 -16.80
N THR A 183 -29.60 16.66 -16.13
CA THR A 183 -29.13 16.52 -14.75
C THR A 183 -27.61 16.43 -14.64
N ASP A 184 -26.87 16.77 -15.70
CA ASP A 184 -25.41 16.72 -15.73
C ASP A 184 -24.83 17.92 -14.97
N VAL A 185 -25.01 17.91 -13.66
CA VAL A 185 -24.23 18.72 -12.74
C VAL A 185 -22.86 18.08 -12.64
N ASN A 186 -21.91 18.55 -13.44
CA ASN A 186 -20.50 18.24 -13.22
C ASN A 186 -20.01 19.00 -11.98
N LEU A 187 -20.10 18.35 -10.81
CA LEU A 187 -19.40 18.78 -9.61
C LEU A 187 -17.94 18.36 -9.76
N SER A 188 -17.06 19.28 -10.13
CA SER A 188 -15.62 19.05 -10.04
C SER A 188 -15.12 19.39 -8.64
N TRP A 189 -14.70 18.38 -7.89
CA TRP A 189 -13.88 18.54 -6.70
C TRP A 189 -12.43 18.25 -7.08
N SER A 190 -11.54 19.23 -6.94
CA SER A 190 -10.10 18.99 -6.96
C SER A 190 -9.67 18.46 -5.59
N ALA A 191 -10.07 17.24 -5.25
CA ALA A 191 -9.52 16.54 -4.11
C ALA A 191 -8.24 15.82 -4.58
N LYS A 192 -7.08 16.40 -4.24
CA LYS A 192 -5.82 15.66 -4.28
C LYS A 192 -5.96 14.52 -3.26
N SER A 193 -6.01 13.27 -3.72
CA SER A 193 -6.01 12.12 -2.80
C SER A 193 -4.76 12.23 -1.94
N ILE A 194 -4.95 12.40 -0.64
CA ILE A 194 -3.87 12.27 0.33
C ILE A 194 -3.84 10.77 0.62
N PRO A 195 -2.77 10.04 0.25
CA PRO A 195 -2.68 8.63 0.60
C PRO A 195 -2.82 8.52 2.12
N LYS A 196 -3.84 7.79 2.56
CA LYS A 196 -4.05 7.52 3.98
C LYS A 196 -3.00 6.49 4.40
N VAL A 197 -2.16 6.86 5.37
CA VAL A 197 -1.17 5.96 5.98
C VAL A 197 -1.83 5.10 7.08
N ILE A 198 -2.95 5.56 7.62
CA ILE A 198 -3.75 4.85 8.63
C ILE A 198 -5.11 4.53 8.00
N TYR A 199 -5.43 3.25 7.97
CA TYR A 199 -6.68 2.73 7.43
C TYR A 199 -7.67 2.51 8.59
N GLY A 200 -8.93 2.92 8.41
CA GLY A 200 -9.95 2.80 9.45
C GLY A 200 -9.78 3.79 10.61
N THR A 201 -10.09 3.34 11.82
CA THR A 201 -9.85 4.09 13.05
C THR A 201 -8.38 3.94 13.43
N ASP A 202 -7.75 5.01 13.91
CA ASP A 202 -6.40 4.91 14.47
C ASP A 202 -6.44 4.13 15.78
N ASP A 203 -6.14 2.84 15.69
CA ASP A 203 -6.11 1.86 16.78
C ASP A 203 -4.69 1.35 17.06
N ARG A 204 -3.68 2.13 16.62
CA ARG A 204 -2.28 1.83 16.90
C ARG A 204 -2.05 1.75 18.40
N MET A 205 -1.22 0.79 18.79
CA MET A 205 -0.88 0.51 20.17
C MET A 205 0.62 0.26 20.30
N GLU A 206 1.19 0.64 21.43
CA GLU A 206 2.55 0.26 21.78
C GLU A 206 2.63 -1.17 22.31
N VAL A 207 3.80 -1.79 22.18
CA VAL A 207 4.02 -3.18 22.62
C VAL A 207 3.68 -3.38 24.09
N TYR A 208 3.98 -2.41 24.97
CA TYR A 208 3.66 -2.49 26.41
C TYR A 208 2.15 -2.47 26.70
N GLU A 209 1.31 -2.03 25.75
CA GLU A 209 -0.15 -1.97 25.88
C GLU A 209 -0.83 -3.27 25.45
N LEU A 210 -0.11 -4.11 24.70
CA LEU A 210 -0.62 -5.36 24.18
C LEU A 210 -0.82 -6.40 25.28
N GLN A 211 -1.99 -7.04 25.26
CA GLN A 211 -2.31 -8.19 26.12
C GLN A 211 -2.51 -9.47 25.30
N ASN A 212 -2.74 -9.34 24.00
CA ASN A 212 -2.94 -10.47 23.12
C ASN A 212 -1.60 -11.17 22.85
N PRO A 213 -1.44 -12.46 23.21
CA PRO A 213 -0.21 -13.20 22.98
C PRO A 213 0.19 -13.30 21.51
N ASP A 214 -0.77 -13.28 20.58
CA ASP A 214 -0.49 -13.38 19.14
C ASP A 214 0.11 -12.07 18.61
N LEU A 215 -0.41 -10.92 19.09
CA LEU A 215 0.16 -9.61 18.75
C LEU A 215 1.54 -9.40 19.39
N LEU A 216 1.74 -9.91 20.62
CA LEU A 216 3.06 -9.91 21.25
C LEU A 216 4.07 -10.76 20.47
N ALA A 217 3.66 -11.92 19.95
CA ALA A 217 4.51 -12.75 19.10
C ALA A 217 4.82 -12.08 17.76
N ALA A 218 3.86 -11.38 17.15
CA ALA A 218 4.09 -10.61 15.93
C ALA A 218 5.05 -9.43 16.17
N ALA A 219 4.91 -8.71 17.29
CA ALA A 219 5.82 -7.64 17.68
C ALA A 219 7.25 -8.17 17.91
N ASP A 220 7.40 -9.30 18.60
CA ASP A 220 8.70 -9.98 18.83
C ASP A 220 9.35 -10.46 17.53
N ALA A 221 8.54 -10.79 16.51
CA ALA A 221 9.02 -11.18 15.18
C ALA A 221 9.30 -9.99 14.24
N THR A 222 9.03 -8.76 14.66
CA THR A 222 9.23 -7.54 13.86
C THR A 222 10.53 -6.85 14.26
N MET A 223 11.30 -6.39 13.28
CA MET A 223 12.60 -5.76 13.47
C MET A 223 12.69 -4.38 12.83
N LEU A 224 13.57 -3.57 13.41
CA LEU A 224 13.97 -2.28 12.91
C LEU A 224 15.25 -2.42 12.07
N ILE A 225 15.26 -1.85 10.88
CA ILE A 225 16.46 -1.71 10.05
C ILE A 225 17.12 -0.39 10.37
N VAL A 226 18.32 -0.46 10.93
CA VAL A 226 19.08 0.69 11.42
C VAL A 226 20.44 0.73 10.74
N GLY A 227 20.87 1.91 10.30
CA GLY A 227 22.22 2.08 9.75
C GLY A 227 23.29 1.83 10.81
N LEU A 228 24.40 1.19 10.45
CA LEU A 228 25.48 0.86 11.41
C LEU A 228 26.04 2.09 12.16
N SER A 229 25.95 3.28 11.56
CA SER A 229 26.38 4.54 12.18
C SER A 229 25.55 4.97 13.39
N TYR A 230 24.35 4.41 13.58
CA TYR A 230 23.48 4.70 14.72
C TYR A 230 23.69 3.72 15.89
N LEU A 231 24.50 2.67 15.70
CA LEU A 231 24.79 1.68 16.72
C LEU A 231 26.15 1.94 17.36
N ASN A 232 26.14 2.28 18.65
CA ASN A 232 27.35 2.47 19.45
C ASN A 232 27.59 1.25 20.33
N ASP A 233 28.67 0.51 20.06
CA ASP A 233 29.10 -0.63 20.90
C ASP A 233 29.60 -0.13 22.27
N ASN A 234 28.93 -0.56 23.33
CA ASN A 234 29.28 -0.20 24.71
C ASN A 234 30.45 -1.03 25.27
N GLN A 235 30.94 -2.02 24.54
CA GLN A 235 31.99 -2.98 24.93
C GLN A 235 31.64 -3.85 26.14
N ASP A 236 30.35 -4.02 26.43
CA ASP A 236 29.83 -4.83 27.52
C ASP A 236 28.81 -5.89 27.08
N GLY A 237 28.70 -6.11 25.77
CA GLY A 237 27.70 -7.00 25.17
C GLY A 237 26.39 -6.30 24.80
N THR A 238 26.31 -4.97 24.96
CA THR A 238 25.17 -4.16 24.54
C THR A 238 25.57 -3.07 23.55
N TYR A 239 24.59 -2.57 22.81
CA TYR A 239 24.71 -1.41 21.94
C TYR A 239 23.72 -0.33 22.37
N THR A 240 24.14 0.93 22.24
CA THR A 240 23.26 2.09 22.38
C THR A 240 22.84 2.58 20.99
N ILE A 241 21.53 2.74 20.79
CA ILE A 241 20.97 3.31 19.55
C ILE A 241 20.91 4.83 19.68
N ASP A 242 21.65 5.54 18.83
CA ASP A 242 21.52 6.99 18.68
C ASP A 242 20.14 7.33 18.10
N ASN A 243 19.48 8.34 18.65
CA ASN A 243 18.17 8.76 18.18
C ASN A 243 17.92 10.26 18.34
N GLU A 244 16.80 10.68 17.76
CA GLU A 244 16.11 11.93 18.05
C GLU A 244 14.60 11.64 18.08
N SER A 245 13.80 12.53 18.67
CA SER A 245 12.35 12.37 18.66
C SER A 245 11.77 12.56 17.25
N PHE A 246 10.63 11.94 16.95
CA PHE A 246 10.01 12.04 15.63
C PHE A 246 9.74 13.49 15.22
N THR A 247 9.27 14.31 16.16
CA THR A 247 9.02 15.72 15.91
C THR A 247 10.29 16.50 15.60
N ASP A 248 11.41 16.20 16.26
CA ASP A 248 12.69 16.86 16.01
C ASP A 248 13.27 16.43 14.65
N TYR A 249 13.14 15.14 14.30
CA TYR A 249 13.54 14.62 12.98
C TYR A 249 12.80 15.35 11.86
N ILE A 250 11.47 15.48 11.99
CA ILE A 250 10.63 16.17 10.99
C ILE A 250 10.94 17.68 10.96
N GLU A 251 11.14 18.32 12.11
CA GLU A 251 11.54 19.74 12.14
C GLU A 251 12.88 19.96 11.43
N ARG A 252 13.87 19.08 11.65
CA ARG A 252 15.17 19.14 11.01
C ARG A 252 15.11 18.90 9.50
N ARG A 253 14.23 18.00 9.04
CA ARG A 253 14.07 17.62 7.64
C ARG A 253 13.22 18.61 6.83
N ASP A 254 12.06 18.99 7.38
CA ASP A 254 11.01 19.72 6.68
C ASP A 254 10.83 21.17 7.20
N GLY A 255 11.55 21.55 8.26
CA GLY A 255 11.60 22.92 8.78
C GLY A 255 10.45 23.29 9.73
N SER A 256 9.62 22.33 10.15
CA SER A 256 8.54 22.53 11.12
C SER A 256 8.25 21.25 11.90
N PRO A 257 8.01 21.33 13.22
CA PRO A 257 7.72 20.15 14.03
C PRO A 257 6.30 19.63 13.75
N LEU A 258 6.09 18.34 14.03
CA LEU A 258 4.77 17.72 14.12
C LEU A 258 3.84 18.47 15.09
N CYS A 259 2.53 18.48 14.79
CA CYS A 259 1.52 19.11 15.64
C CYS A 259 1.58 18.55 17.08
N PRO A 260 1.31 19.35 18.12
CA PRO A 260 1.44 18.91 19.51
C PRO A 260 0.54 17.72 19.90
N ASP A 261 -0.55 17.53 19.16
CA ASP A 261 -1.55 16.48 19.32
C ASP A 261 -1.30 15.24 18.47
N GLU A 262 -0.25 15.22 17.63
CA GLU A 262 0.14 14.03 16.89
C GLU A 262 0.55 12.90 17.84
N PRO A 263 -0.08 11.71 17.74
CA PRO A 263 0.36 10.53 18.48
C PRO A 263 1.84 10.21 18.22
N TYR A 264 2.53 9.72 19.25
CA TYR A 264 3.93 9.25 19.18
C TYR A 264 4.97 10.29 18.77
N ARG A 265 4.61 11.57 18.60
CA ARG A 265 5.53 12.63 18.12
C ARG A 265 6.84 12.78 18.92
N LEU A 266 6.85 12.36 20.19
CA LEU A 266 8.02 12.46 21.08
C LEU A 266 8.85 11.17 21.14
N GLN A 267 8.42 10.10 20.49
CA GLN A 267 9.13 8.85 20.49
C GLN A 267 10.33 8.87 19.53
N PRO A 268 11.36 8.05 19.80
CA PRO A 268 12.55 7.99 18.97
C PRO A 268 12.30 7.30 17.63
N VAL A 269 12.92 7.81 16.56
CA VAL A 269 12.82 7.26 15.19
C VAL A 269 14.19 6.93 14.57
N PRO A 270 14.95 5.96 15.12
CA PRO A 270 16.31 5.68 14.66
C PRO A 270 16.38 4.78 13.41
N GLY A 271 15.27 4.16 13.00
CA GLY A 271 15.24 3.23 11.88
C GLY A 271 14.91 3.90 10.55
N ASN A 272 15.47 3.36 9.48
CA ASN A 272 15.17 3.76 8.11
C ASN A 272 14.04 2.92 7.51
N CYS A 273 13.89 1.68 7.98
CA CYS A 273 12.92 0.71 7.52
C CYS A 273 12.59 -0.29 8.63
N THR A 274 11.64 -1.18 8.36
CA THR A 274 11.31 -2.32 9.22
C THR A 274 11.24 -3.60 8.40
N GLY A 275 11.13 -4.73 9.08
CA GLY A 275 10.81 -6.02 8.47
C GLY A 275 10.42 -7.02 9.54
N PHE A 276 10.25 -8.28 9.16
CA PHE A 276 9.80 -9.31 10.09
C PHE A 276 10.33 -10.70 9.73
N LEU A 277 10.39 -11.59 10.71
CA LEU A 277 10.83 -12.97 10.53
C LEU A 277 9.80 -13.80 9.78
N VAL A 278 10.29 -14.60 8.83
CA VAL A 278 9.54 -15.65 8.11
C VAL A 278 10.23 -17.02 8.21
N GLY A 279 11.33 -17.10 8.94
CA GLY A 279 12.10 -18.30 9.22
C GLY A 279 13.13 -18.02 10.32
N ASP A 280 13.91 -19.03 10.69
CA ASP A 280 14.84 -18.95 11.84
C ASP A 280 15.92 -17.87 11.68
N ASP A 281 16.40 -17.67 10.45
CA ASP A 281 17.41 -16.69 10.05
C ASP A 281 16.96 -15.86 8.84
N LEU A 282 15.64 -15.81 8.63
CA LEU A 282 15.02 -15.31 7.41
C LEU A 282 14.10 -14.14 7.71
N VAL A 283 14.43 -12.96 7.19
CA VAL A 283 13.58 -11.78 7.32
C VAL A 283 13.05 -11.32 5.98
N VAL A 284 11.90 -10.65 6.05
CA VAL A 284 11.24 -9.95 4.96
C VAL A 284 11.29 -8.46 5.23
N THR A 285 11.65 -7.68 4.21
CA THR A 285 11.46 -6.23 4.20
C THR A 285 11.04 -5.74 2.82
N ALA A 286 10.67 -4.47 2.72
CA ALA A 286 10.31 -3.85 1.45
C ALA A 286 11.52 -3.77 0.51
N GLY A 287 11.25 -3.90 -0.80
CA GLY A 287 12.28 -3.88 -1.84
C GLY A 287 13.24 -2.69 -1.78
N HIS A 288 12.70 -1.49 -1.50
CA HIS A 288 13.44 -0.22 -1.43
C HIS A 288 14.29 -0.06 -0.16
N CYS A 289 14.02 -0.86 0.87
CA CYS A 289 14.83 -0.87 2.09
C CYS A 289 16.18 -1.56 1.88
N MET A 290 16.27 -2.40 0.85
CA MET A 290 17.40 -3.26 0.57
C MET A 290 17.62 -3.32 -0.96
N GLU A 291 18.17 -2.26 -1.54
CA GLU A 291 18.31 -2.13 -3.00
C GLU A 291 19.50 -2.91 -3.57
N GLY A 292 20.49 -3.26 -2.73
CA GLY A 292 21.61 -4.13 -3.11
C GLY A 292 22.58 -4.48 -1.98
N SER A 293 23.74 -5.03 -2.35
CA SER A 293 24.76 -5.50 -1.39
C SER A 293 25.35 -4.39 -0.50
N GLY A 294 25.24 -3.13 -0.92
CA GLY A 294 25.62 -1.98 -0.11
C GLY A 294 24.74 -1.87 1.14
N ASP A 295 23.42 -1.92 0.96
CA ASP A 295 22.44 -1.79 2.05
C ASP A 295 22.49 -2.99 3.01
N CYS A 296 22.72 -4.19 2.47
CA CYS A 296 22.95 -5.39 3.27
C CYS A 296 24.19 -5.25 4.19
N GLY A 297 25.27 -4.65 3.68
CA GLY A 297 26.50 -4.47 4.46
C GLY A 297 26.52 -3.24 5.37
N SER A 298 25.62 -2.27 5.17
CA SER A 298 25.61 -1.00 5.91
C SER A 298 24.51 -0.88 6.96
N ASN A 299 23.63 -1.87 7.08
CA ASN A 299 22.53 -1.89 8.04
C ASN A 299 22.64 -3.08 9.00
N ALA A 300 22.07 -2.88 10.18
CA ALA A 300 21.79 -3.91 11.17
C ALA A 300 20.28 -4.09 11.31
N PHE A 301 19.90 -5.30 11.73
CA PHE A 301 18.55 -5.77 11.89
C PHE A 301 18.34 -5.96 13.39
N VAL A 302 17.57 -5.06 13.99
CA VAL A 302 17.49 -4.90 15.44
C VAL A 302 16.10 -5.32 15.92
N PHE A 303 16.06 -6.36 16.74
CA PHE A 303 14.86 -6.81 17.42
C PHE A 303 14.74 -6.17 18.80
N GLY A 304 13.53 -6.19 19.36
CA GLY A 304 13.28 -5.71 20.72
C GLY A 304 13.46 -4.20 20.92
N PHE A 305 13.45 -3.39 19.86
CA PHE A 305 13.30 -1.94 20.00
C PHE A 305 11.83 -1.60 20.21
N ASP A 306 11.47 -1.26 21.45
CA ASP A 306 10.10 -0.96 21.86
C ASP A 306 10.05 0.15 22.92
N MET A 307 8.85 0.68 23.16
CA MET A 307 8.55 1.45 24.36
C MET A 307 8.31 0.47 25.52
N ILE A 308 9.08 0.61 26.61
CA ILE A 308 8.93 -0.19 27.84
C ILE A 308 7.67 0.27 28.60
N ASP A 309 7.41 1.58 28.54
CA ASP A 309 6.22 2.24 29.05
C ASP A 309 5.98 3.50 28.22
N ALA A 310 4.93 4.27 28.55
CA ALA A 310 4.53 5.47 27.81
C ALA A 310 5.63 6.54 27.62
N ASN A 311 6.73 6.51 28.39
CA ASN A 311 7.79 7.53 28.35
C ASN A 311 9.20 6.96 28.16
N THR A 312 9.38 5.65 28.24
CA THR A 312 10.71 5.02 28.29
C THR A 312 10.95 4.15 27.06
N PRO A 313 11.71 4.61 26.06
CA PRO A 313 12.15 3.75 24.96
C PRO A 313 13.29 2.81 25.38
N ARG A 314 13.32 1.61 24.84
CA ARG A 314 14.46 0.70 24.96
C ARG A 314 15.55 1.09 23.95
N LEU A 315 16.55 1.85 24.42
CA LEU A 315 17.66 2.34 23.58
C LEU A 315 18.97 1.56 23.74
N THR A 316 19.06 0.76 24.80
CA THR A 316 20.17 -0.18 25.02
C THR A 316 19.70 -1.57 24.63
N ILE A 317 20.31 -2.13 23.59
CA ILE A 317 19.93 -3.41 23.00
C ILE A 317 21.05 -4.42 23.25
N ASP A 318 20.69 -5.63 23.66
CA ASP A 318 21.65 -6.71 23.81
C ASP A 318 22.20 -7.12 22.44
N SER A 319 23.50 -7.45 22.37
CA SER A 319 24.12 -7.90 21.13
C SER A 319 23.44 -9.13 20.50
N SER A 320 22.72 -9.94 21.29
CA SER A 320 21.93 -11.07 20.79
C SER A 320 20.65 -10.67 20.03
N GLU A 321 20.22 -9.41 20.12
CA GLU A 321 19.07 -8.87 19.38
C GLU A 321 19.51 -8.07 18.13
N ILE A 322 20.81 -8.07 17.81
CA ILE A 322 21.39 -7.34 16.68
C ILE A 322 21.98 -8.32 15.68
N TYR A 323 21.41 -8.31 14.48
CA TYR A 323 21.76 -9.22 13.41
C TYR A 323 22.25 -8.46 12.19
N TYR A 324 23.08 -9.12 11.38
CA TYR A 324 23.65 -8.52 10.17
C TYR A 324 23.29 -9.33 8.94
N CYS A 325 22.96 -8.63 7.85
CA CYS A 325 22.63 -9.28 6.60
C CYS A 325 23.87 -10.00 6.04
N THR A 326 23.71 -11.29 5.80
CA THR A 326 24.74 -12.16 5.19
C THR A 326 24.58 -12.18 3.68
N GLU A 327 23.34 -12.29 3.21
CA GLU A 327 23.02 -12.25 1.78
C GLU A 327 21.56 -11.85 1.54
N ILE A 328 21.29 -11.37 0.32
CA ILE A 328 19.94 -11.19 -0.22
C ILE A 328 19.64 -12.44 -1.05
N ILE A 329 18.72 -13.28 -0.56
CA ILE A 329 18.31 -14.55 -1.17
C ILE A 329 17.40 -14.32 -2.37
N ASP A 330 16.43 -13.42 -2.23
CA ASP A 330 15.57 -12.98 -3.32
C ASP A 330 15.22 -11.50 -3.16
N ARG A 331 14.95 -10.84 -4.28
CA ARG A 331 14.56 -9.43 -4.32
C ARG A 331 13.73 -9.14 -5.55
N ALA A 332 12.56 -8.59 -5.31
CA ALA A 332 11.80 -7.84 -6.30
C ALA A 332 11.57 -6.42 -5.77
N GLN A 333 11.88 -5.44 -6.60
CA GLN A 333 11.52 -4.04 -6.36
C GLN A 333 10.96 -3.49 -7.66
N SER A 334 9.64 -3.31 -7.70
CA SER A 334 8.97 -2.55 -8.74
C SER A 334 8.68 -1.15 -8.21
N GLY A 335 9.38 -0.14 -8.76
CA GLY A 335 9.26 1.27 -8.36
C GLY A 335 10.21 1.70 -7.23
N THR A 336 10.27 3.01 -7.02
CA THR A 336 10.97 3.63 -5.87
C THR A 336 9.91 3.96 -4.83
N GLY A 337 9.58 3.03 -3.93
CA GLY A 337 8.93 3.46 -2.69
C GLY A 337 9.93 4.34 -1.93
N PRO A 338 9.55 5.47 -1.32
CA PRO A 338 8.21 5.96 -0.99
C PRO A 338 7.55 6.88 -2.04
#